data_AF-A0AAU0NUQ5-F1
#
_entry.id   AF-A0AAU0NUQ5-F1
#
_cell.length_a   1.000
_cell.length_b   1.000
_cell.length_c   1.000
_cell.angle_alpha   90.00
_cell.angle_beta   90.00
_cell.angle_gamma   90.00
#
_symmetry.space_group_name_H-M   'P 1'
#
loop_
_entity.id
_entity.type
_entity.pdbx_description
1 polymer ?
#
loop_
_entity_poly.entity_id
_entity_poly.type
_entity_poly.pdbx_seq_one_letter_code
_entity_poly.pdbx_strand_id
1 'polypeptide(L)'
;MSGRSTYYYMKMIEYSNAERILLDKLESINSNLRQCDDSFSNFPNVYNNNINLEGQVIENFNSKSKKFGKELESILNKAKSSRDVISEKKVLAHARYLYYMELYEESLDDD
;
A
#
# COMPACT_ATOMS: atom_id res chain seq x y z
N MET A 1 39.94 0.06 -0.31
CA MET A 1 38.64 0.03 -1.00
C MET A 1 38.84 -0.24 -2.47
N SER A 2 38.91 -1.52 -2.79
CA SER A 2 38.79 -2.04 -4.15
C SER A 2 37.52 -1.55 -4.87
N GLY A 3 37.51 -1.62 -6.20
CA GLY A 3 36.30 -1.32 -7.00
C GLY A 3 35.09 -2.21 -6.65
N ARG A 4 35.32 -3.40 -6.08
CA ARG A 4 34.27 -4.32 -5.59
C ARG A 4 33.61 -3.81 -4.31
N SER A 5 34.40 -3.44 -3.30
CA SER A 5 33.86 -2.87 -2.05
C SER A 5 33.03 -1.60 -2.31
N THR A 6 33.47 -0.74 -3.23
CA THR A 6 32.71 0.45 -3.65
C THR A 6 31.37 0.07 -4.29
N TYR A 7 31.35 -0.93 -5.17
CA TYR A 7 30.12 -1.39 -5.82
C TYR A 7 29.11 -1.98 -4.81
N TYR A 8 29.56 -2.83 -3.89
CA TYR A 8 28.69 -3.41 -2.86
C TYR A 8 28.12 -2.35 -1.93
N TYR A 9 28.94 -1.39 -1.50
CA TYR A 9 28.50 -0.25 -0.72
C TYR A 9 27.40 0.55 -1.44
N MET A 10 27.61 0.88 -2.73
CA MET A 10 26.60 1.61 -3.51
C MET A 10 25.28 0.84 -3.60
N LYS A 11 25.32 -0.48 -3.81
CA LYS A 11 24.12 -1.32 -3.87
C LYS A 11 23.40 -1.41 -2.53
N MET A 12 24.14 -1.55 -1.43
CA MET A 12 23.59 -1.50 -0.08
C MET A 12 22.78 -0.21 0.14
N ILE A 13 23.36 0.95 -0.18
CA ILE A 13 22.69 2.26 -0.06
C ILE A 13 21.45 2.36 -0.98
N GLU A 14 21.52 1.83 -2.20
CA GLU A 14 20.39 1.80 -3.14
C GLU A 14 19.19 1.03 -2.55
N TYR A 15 19.44 -0.18 -2.02
CA TYR A 15 18.37 -1.00 -1.44
C TYR A 15 17.83 -0.46 -0.12
N SER A 16 18.67 0.15 0.72
CA SER A 16 18.23 0.86 1.93
C SER A 16 17.29 2.02 1.59
N ASN A 17 17.63 2.81 0.55
CA ASN A 17 16.75 3.88 0.08
C ASN A 17 15.45 3.36 -0.52
N ALA A 18 15.50 2.27 -1.29
CA ALA A 18 14.32 1.64 -1.85
C ALA A 18 13.38 1.12 -0.75
N GLU A 19 13.91 0.49 0.30
CA GLU A 19 13.15 0.05 1.47
C GLU A 19 12.41 1.22 2.13
N ARG A 20 13.10 2.34 2.36
CA ARG A 20 12.51 3.54 2.96
C ARG A 20 11.36 4.11 2.11
N ILE A 21 11.56 4.24 0.79
CA ILE A 21 10.51 4.71 -0.13
C ILE A 21 9.29 3.78 -0.10
N LEU A 22 9.51 2.47 -0.01
CA LEU A 22 8.42 1.49 0.07
C LEU A 22 7.69 1.57 1.42
N LEU A 23 8.40 1.83 2.52
CA LEU A 23 7.81 2.05 3.83
C LEU A 23 6.88 3.29 3.82
N ASP A 24 7.36 4.43 3.33
CA ASP A 24 6.58 5.67 3.25
C ASP A 24 5.30 5.48 2.41
N LYS A 25 5.41 4.77 1.28
CA LYS A 25 4.26 4.43 0.44
C LYS A 25 3.27 3.50 1.16
N LEU A 26 3.77 2.52 1.89
CA LEU A 26 2.94 1.58 2.64
C LEU A 26 2.14 2.29 3.73
N GLU A 27 2.77 3.22 4.46
CA GLU A 27 2.11 4.04 5.47
C GLU A 27 1.00 4.92 4.86
N SER A 28 1.29 5.57 3.73
CA SER A 28 0.29 6.39 3.02
C SER A 28 -0.92 5.56 2.56
N ILE A 29 -0.68 4.38 1.98
CA ILE A 29 -1.77 3.49 1.53
C ILE A 29 -2.59 3.00 2.71
N ASN A 30 -1.95 2.60 3.81
CA ASN A 30 -2.64 2.16 5.02
C ASN A 30 -3.50 3.27 5.63
N SER A 31 -2.99 4.50 5.68
CA SER A 31 -3.74 5.67 6.15
C SER A 31 -4.98 5.93 5.29
N ASN A 32 -4.82 5.93 3.96
CA ASN A 32 -5.92 6.16 3.03
C ASN A 32 -6.97 5.04 3.11
N LEU A 33 -6.55 3.78 3.18
CA LEU A 33 -7.47 2.64 3.35
C LEU A 33 -8.27 2.75 4.64
N ARG A 34 -7.62 3.15 5.75
CA ARG A 34 -8.30 3.36 7.03
C ARG A 34 -9.32 4.50 6.95
N GLN A 35 -8.96 5.63 6.34
CA GLN A 35 -9.89 6.74 6.12
C GLN A 35 -11.09 6.34 5.27
N CYS A 36 -10.88 5.50 4.25
CA CYS A 36 -11.96 4.92 3.47
C CYS A 36 -12.86 4.05 4.34
N ASP A 37 -12.32 3.10 5.10
CA ASP A 37 -13.10 2.23 5.98
C ASP A 37 -13.91 3.04 7.03
N ASP A 38 -13.33 4.10 7.60
CA ASP A 38 -14.01 5.02 8.54
C ASP A 38 -15.12 5.83 7.84
N SER A 39 -14.89 6.30 6.62
CA SER A 39 -15.89 7.05 5.85
C SER A 39 -17.05 6.17 5.39
N PHE A 40 -16.76 4.91 5.03
CA PHE A 40 -17.75 3.98 4.48
C PHE A 40 -18.53 3.20 5.54
N SER A 41 -17.95 2.93 6.71
CA SER A 41 -18.72 2.42 7.86
C SER A 41 -19.85 3.38 8.28
N ASN A 42 -19.71 4.67 7.98
CA ASN A 42 -20.74 5.69 8.18
C ASN A 42 -21.71 5.86 7.00
N PHE A 43 -21.45 5.23 5.84
CA PHE A 43 -22.28 5.36 4.63
C PHE A 43 -23.71 4.80 4.75
N PRO A 44 -23.97 3.67 5.45
CA PRO A 44 -25.34 3.18 5.68
C PRO A 44 -26.22 4.20 6.43
N ASN A 45 -25.62 5.09 7.22
CA ASN A 45 -26.34 6.10 8.01
C ASN A 45 -26.78 7.33 7.19
N VAL A 46 -26.39 7.42 5.91
CA VAL A 46 -26.79 8.55 5.05
C VAL A 46 -28.25 8.41 4.59
N TYR A 47 -28.83 7.20 4.63
CA TYR A 47 -30.28 7.05 4.48
C TYR A 47 -30.96 7.38 5.81
N ASN A 48 -31.26 8.67 5.97
CA ASN A 48 -32.11 9.12 7.05
C ASN A 48 -33.55 8.64 6.75
N ASN A 49 -34.08 7.74 7.58
CA ASN A 49 -35.46 7.24 7.47
C ASN A 49 -36.53 8.37 7.52
N ASN A 50 -36.12 9.61 7.79
CA ASN A 50 -36.96 10.81 7.79
C ASN A 50 -37.21 11.41 6.39
N ILE A 51 -36.60 10.88 5.31
CA ILE A 51 -36.87 11.33 3.94
C ILE A 51 -37.98 10.47 3.34
N ASN A 52 -39.18 11.03 3.20
CA ASN A 52 -40.35 10.39 2.58
C ASN A 52 -40.15 10.28 1.07
N LEU A 53 -39.38 9.27 0.63
CA LEU A 53 -39.32 8.84 -0.77
C LEU A 53 -40.26 7.64 -0.90
N GLU A 54 -41.03 7.54 -1.98
CA GLU A 54 -41.92 6.39 -2.23
C GLU A 54 -41.75 5.86 -3.67
N GLY A 55 -41.99 4.57 -3.86
CA GLY A 55 -42.05 3.93 -5.18
C GLY A 55 -40.71 3.82 -5.92
N GLN A 56 -40.75 4.00 -7.25
CA GLN A 56 -39.60 3.82 -8.16
C GLN A 56 -38.37 4.68 -7.83
N VAL A 57 -38.54 5.78 -7.08
CA VAL A 57 -37.43 6.66 -6.69
C VAL A 57 -36.54 6.00 -5.64
N ILE A 58 -37.13 5.30 -4.65
CA ILE A 58 -36.37 4.49 -3.69
C ILE A 58 -35.66 3.35 -4.40
N GLU A 59 -36.37 2.62 -5.27
CA GLU A 59 -35.79 1.47 -5.98
C GLU A 59 -34.60 1.89 -6.85
N ASN A 60 -34.73 3.01 -7.58
CA ASN A 60 -33.63 3.58 -8.37
C ASN A 60 -32.47 4.05 -7.51
N PHE A 61 -32.74 4.71 -6.38
CA PHE A 61 -31.69 5.12 -5.45
C PHE A 61 -30.94 3.91 -4.90
N ASN A 62 -31.66 2.90 -4.38
CA ASN A 62 -31.08 1.69 -3.81
C ASN A 62 -30.25 0.92 -4.85
N SER A 63 -30.75 0.81 -6.09
CA SER A 63 -30.02 0.17 -7.19
C SER A 63 -28.71 0.90 -7.52
N LYS A 64 -28.74 2.23 -7.64
CA LYS A 64 -27.54 3.04 -7.89
C LYS A 64 -26.55 2.98 -6.73
N SER A 65 -27.02 3.07 -5.50
CA SER A 65 -26.20 2.96 -4.28
C SER A 65 -25.54 1.59 -4.17
N LYS A 66 -26.26 0.51 -4.50
CA LYS A 66 -25.69 -0.85 -4.54
C LYS A 66 -24.63 -0.99 -5.63
N LYS A 67 -24.86 -0.42 -6.82
CA LYS A 67 -23.87 -0.42 -7.91
C LYS A 67 -22.60 0.34 -7.49
N PHE A 68 -22.77 1.53 -6.92
CA PHE A 68 -21.66 2.33 -6.39
C PHE A 68 -20.88 1.58 -5.30
N GLY A 69 -21.56 0.94 -4.35
CA GLY A 69 -20.91 0.13 -3.31
C GLY A 69 -20.03 -0.99 -3.87
N LYS A 70 -20.47 -1.67 -4.93
CA LYS A 70 -19.66 -2.71 -5.61
C LYS A 70 -18.45 -2.13 -6.34
N GLU A 71 -18.61 -1.02 -7.04
CA GLU A 71 -17.51 -0.34 -7.74
C GLU A 71 -16.45 0.12 -6.75
N LEU A 72 -16.88 0.68 -5.64
CA LEU A 72 -16.03 1.10 -4.54
C LEU A 72 -15.29 -0.08 -3.90
N GLU A 73 -15.98 -1.17 -3.58
CA GLU A 73 -15.38 -2.39 -3.02
C GLU A 73 -14.29 -2.94 -3.96
N SER A 74 -14.51 -2.91 -5.27
CA SER A 74 -13.50 -3.29 -6.27
C SER A 74 -12.26 -2.40 -6.20
N ILE A 75 -12.41 -1.09 -6.04
CA ILE A 75 -11.30 -0.13 -5.89
C ILE A 75 -10.53 -0.41 -4.60
N LEU A 76 -11.23 -0.61 -3.47
CA LEU A 76 -10.59 -0.90 -2.18
C LEU A 76 -9.83 -2.21 -2.21
N ASN A 77 -10.36 -3.24 -2.87
CA ASN A 77 -9.67 -4.52 -3.04
C ASN A 77 -8.38 -4.36 -3.88
N LYS A 78 -8.41 -3.58 -4.96
CA LYS A 78 -7.19 -3.27 -5.75
C LYS A 78 -6.14 -2.52 -4.92
N ALA A 79 -6.56 -1.60 -4.07
CA ALA A 79 -5.66 -0.88 -3.18
C ALA A 79 -5.03 -1.81 -2.13
N LYS A 80 -5.82 -2.72 -1.54
CA LYS A 80 -5.32 -3.78 -0.64
C LYS A 80 -4.31 -4.70 -1.33
N SER A 81 -4.61 -5.17 -2.54
CA SER A 81 -3.64 -5.98 -3.30
C SER A 81 -2.36 -5.21 -3.61
N SER A 82 -2.45 -3.92 -3.95
CA SER A 82 -1.29 -3.08 -4.23
C SER A 82 -0.44 -2.86 -2.97
N ARG A 83 -1.07 -2.67 -1.81
CA ARG A 83 -0.41 -2.63 -0.49
C ARG A 83 0.40 -3.90 -0.24
N ASP A 84 -0.20 -5.07 -0.49
CA ASP A 84 0.43 -6.35 -0.24
C ASP A 84 1.68 -6.55 -1.11
N VAL A 85 1.58 -6.21 -2.40
CA VAL A 85 2.74 -6.22 -3.33
C VAL A 85 3.84 -5.26 -2.87
N ILE A 86 3.50 -4.05 -2.41
CA ILE A 86 4.50 -3.10 -1.88
C ILE A 86 5.17 -3.67 -0.63
N SER A 87 4.40 -4.30 0.26
CA SER A 87 4.93 -4.94 1.46
C SER A 87 5.93 -6.05 1.12
N GLU A 88 5.62 -6.91 0.15
CA GLU A 88 6.54 -7.94 -0.34
C GLU A 88 7.82 -7.33 -0.93
N LYS A 89 7.69 -6.28 -1.76
CA LYS A 89 8.85 -5.58 -2.32
C LYS A 89 9.72 -4.95 -1.25
N LYS A 90 9.13 -4.46 -0.15
CA LYS A 90 9.89 -3.91 0.99
C LYS A 90 10.74 -5.00 1.63
N VAL A 91 10.17 -6.17 1.89
CA VAL A 91 10.91 -7.34 2.44
C VAL A 91 12.06 -7.73 1.51
N LEU A 92 11.83 -7.76 0.20
CA LEU A 92 12.88 -8.06 -0.78
C LEU A 92 13.98 -7.00 -0.82
N ALA A 93 13.64 -5.71 -0.72
CA ALA A 93 14.61 -4.63 -0.65
C ALA A 93 15.50 -4.77 0.60
N HIS A 94 14.90 -5.08 1.75
CA HIS A 94 15.62 -5.33 2.99
C HIS A 94 16.58 -6.53 2.87
N ALA A 95 16.10 -7.65 2.32
CA ALA A 95 16.95 -8.83 2.10
C ALA A 95 18.13 -8.54 1.16
N ARG A 96 17.93 -7.71 0.13
CA ARG A 96 19.00 -7.27 -0.76
C ARG A 96 20.00 -6.33 -0.06
N TYR A 97 19.52 -5.44 0.79
CA TYR A 97 20.38 -4.61 1.63
C TYR A 97 21.32 -5.48 2.48
N LEU A 98 20.78 -6.47 3.21
CA LEU A 98 21.57 -7.37 4.05
C LEU A 98 22.60 -8.16 3.23
N TYR A 99 22.19 -8.69 2.08
CA TYR A 99 23.10 -9.42 1.18
C TYR A 99 24.29 -8.56 0.71
N TYR A 100 24.04 -7.30 0.32
CA TYR A 100 25.12 -6.41 -0.11
C TYR A 100 25.96 -5.87 1.04
N MET A 101 25.41 -5.82 2.26
CA MET A 101 26.15 -5.52 3.48
C MET A 101 27.17 -6.62 3.78
N GLU A 102 26.75 -7.89 3.73
CA GLU A 102 27.63 -9.04 3.94
C GLU A 102 28.78 -9.06 2.90
N LEU A 103 28.46 -8.94 1.60
CA LEU A 103 29.48 -8.86 0.55
C LEU A 103 30.42 -7.67 0.71
N TYR A 104 29.90 -6.55 1.23
CA TYR A 104 30.70 -5.37 1.49
C TYR A 104 31.70 -5.64 2.62
N GLU A 105 31.24 -6.21 3.75
CA GLU A 105 32.08 -6.58 4.89
C GLU A 105 33.16 -7.58 4.48
N GLU A 106 32.80 -8.66 3.78
CA GLU A 106 33.78 -9.64 3.24
C GLU A 106 34.85 -8.97 2.37
N SER A 107 34.45 -8.01 1.53
CA SER A 107 35.39 -7.32 0.64
C SER A 107 36.35 -6.35 1.32
N LEU A 108 36.12 -6.03 2.60
CA LEU A 108 37.03 -5.22 3.41
C LEU A 108 38.06 -6.09 4.15
N ASP A 109 37.72 -7.34 4.43
CA ASP A 109 38.61 -8.30 5.10
C ASP A 109 39.65 -8.92 4.12
N ASP A 110 39.35 -8.86 2.82
CA ASP A 110 40.22 -9.33 1.72
C ASP A 110 41.23 -8.26 1.21
N ASP A 111 41.13 -6.99 1.65
CA ASP A 111 42.03 -5.86 1.30
C ASP A 111 43.15 -5.70 2.36
#